data_AF-A0A365CX03-F1
#
_entry.id   AF-A0A365CX03-F1
#
_cell.length_a   1.000
_cell.length_b   1.000
_cell.length_c   1.000
_cell.angle_alpha   90.00
_cell.angle_beta   90.00
_cell.angle_gamma   90.00
#
_symmetry.space_group_name_H-M   'P 1'
#
loop_
_entity.id
_entity.type
_entity.pdbx_description
1 polymer ?
#
loop_
_entity_poly.entity_id
_entity_poly.type
_entity_poly.pdbx_seq_one_letter_code
_entity_poly.pdbx_strand_id
1 'polypeptide(L)'
;MPRAKYSAEDRAVLLRRHLDEGIPLSRLAAESGIAIRTIRHWMSRYRAEGTVASLERLPRSDRGKRTIPQELIDAVEGLALRRPAPTAAFIHRRITGIALARGIPGPSYSTVRALMAGIDPGLRTLAQKGDAAYRDTFELVYRRTAARPNEQWQADHTLLDIEVANPKGGTARPWLTVVLDDYSRAVAGYTVFIGAPNAHQTALALHQAIRGKANPSWPLMGLPDVLYSDHGVDFTSTRLERVCLDTHIQLIHSRPGVPQGRGKIERFYRTVTTELLPHLPGYIPHGTRGRPTSTPELTLQQLDRILETFIVSEYNHRRHSSTRQAPVQRWSASGFIPRMPAHPDDLDLLLLTVATARKVQRDGIQFASTRYVSPVLAAYVGEQVTVRYDPRDIGEIRVYFNDMFLCRAIAPELATEAITLDQLRDARAHRKRELKHQLRERRSLADALPADTRYAPTTTEALPAPSESSPIPKPVQQKLRTYETD
;
A
#
# COMPACT_ATOMS: atom_id res chain seq x y z
N MET A 1 36.06 35.51 17.81
CA MET A 1 35.12 36.35 17.05
C MET A 1 35.52 37.82 17.23
N PRO A 2 35.45 38.71 16.23
CA PRO A 2 36.06 38.60 14.90
C PRO A 2 36.93 39.85 14.59
N ARG A 3 38.13 39.70 14.02
CA ARG A 3 38.83 40.79 13.31
C ARG A 3 38.94 40.45 11.84
N ALA A 4 37.79 40.37 11.19
CA ALA A 4 37.65 40.53 9.74
C ALA A 4 36.87 41.83 9.55
N LYS A 5 37.53 42.98 9.73
CA LYS A 5 36.82 44.28 9.72
C LYS A 5 36.68 44.92 8.33
N TYR A 6 37.36 44.40 7.32
CA TYR A 6 37.34 44.99 5.97
C TYR A 6 37.34 43.88 4.91
N SER A 7 36.25 43.81 4.13
CA SER A 7 36.12 43.03 2.90
C SER A 7 37.08 43.56 1.82
N ALA A 8 37.24 42.84 0.70
CA ALA A 8 38.06 43.33 -0.41
C ALA A 8 37.50 44.63 -1.01
N GLU A 9 36.16 44.76 -1.01
CA GLU A 9 35.45 45.96 -1.45
C GLU A 9 35.70 47.14 -0.51
N ASP A 10 35.62 46.93 0.81
CA ASP A 10 35.92 47.99 1.78
C ASP A 10 37.36 48.52 1.64
N ARG A 11 38.30 47.61 1.35
CA ARG A 11 39.70 47.96 1.09
C ARG A 11 39.84 48.76 -0.19
N ALA A 12 39.13 48.38 -1.25
CA ALA A 12 39.15 49.09 -2.52
C ALA A 12 38.56 50.50 -2.39
N VAL A 13 37.43 50.65 -1.69
CA VAL A 13 36.81 51.95 -1.41
C VAL A 13 37.78 52.85 -0.63
N LEU A 14 38.46 52.31 0.38
CA LEU A 14 39.45 53.07 1.14
C LEU A 14 40.64 53.52 0.27
N LEU A 15 41.12 52.67 -0.64
CA LEU A 15 42.22 53.02 -1.54
C LEU A 15 41.82 54.03 -2.63
N ARG A 16 40.56 54.02 -3.09
CA ARG A 16 40.04 55.01 -4.06
C ARG A 16 40.10 56.43 -3.51
N ARG A 17 39.85 56.64 -2.21
CA ARG A 17 40.05 57.96 -1.57
C ARG A 17 41.49 58.50 -1.72
N HIS A 18 42.49 57.62 -1.83
CA HIS A 18 43.86 58.05 -2.15
C HIS A 18 44.07 58.29 -3.65
N LEU A 19 43.52 57.40 -4.49
CA LEU A 19 43.72 57.41 -5.94
C LEU A 19 42.95 58.53 -6.65
N ASP A 20 41.70 58.75 -6.25
CA ASP A 20 40.74 59.62 -6.94
C ASP A 20 40.69 61.01 -6.27
N GLU A 21 40.74 61.06 -4.93
CA GLU A 21 40.62 62.32 -4.14
C GLU A 21 41.99 62.86 -3.68
N GLY A 22 43.09 62.18 -3.99
CA GLY A 22 44.45 62.61 -3.65
C GLY A 22 44.78 62.61 -2.14
N ILE A 23 43.96 61.99 -1.30
CA ILE A 23 44.15 61.98 0.17
C ILE A 23 45.40 61.17 0.53
N PRO A 24 46.38 61.70 1.28
CA PRO A 24 47.59 60.94 1.66
C PRO A 24 47.29 59.65 2.43
N LEU A 25 48.00 58.56 2.13
CA LEU A 25 47.83 57.26 2.81
C LEU A 25 48.02 57.32 4.34
N SER A 26 48.82 58.28 4.83
CA SER A 26 49.00 58.54 6.27
C SER A 26 47.73 59.05 6.94
N ARG A 27 46.96 59.91 6.27
CA ARG A 27 45.67 60.41 6.75
C ARG A 27 44.62 59.29 6.73
N LEU A 28 44.57 58.49 5.67
CA LEU A 28 43.67 57.33 5.60
C LEU A 28 43.97 56.29 6.70
N ALA A 29 45.24 56.07 7.03
CA ALA A 29 45.65 55.19 8.12
C ALA A 29 45.13 55.68 9.49
N ALA A 30 45.22 56.99 9.74
CA ALA A 30 44.73 57.61 10.96
C ALA A 30 43.19 57.55 11.06
N GLU A 31 42.47 57.86 9.98
CA GLU A 31 41.00 57.85 9.95
C GLU A 31 40.39 56.44 10.08
N SER A 32 41.00 55.44 9.45
CA SER A 32 40.49 54.06 9.43
C SER A 32 40.94 53.19 10.61
N GLY A 33 41.89 53.69 11.42
CA GLY A 33 42.51 52.93 12.50
C GLY A 33 43.34 51.74 12.01
N ILE A 34 43.76 51.74 10.74
CA ILE A 34 44.55 50.68 10.11
C ILE A 34 46.02 51.13 10.05
N ALA A 35 46.94 50.24 10.42
CA ALA A 35 48.37 50.54 10.32
C ALA A 35 48.76 50.93 8.88
N ILE A 36 49.53 52.01 8.73
CA ILE A 36 49.97 52.54 7.43
C ILE A 36 50.70 51.50 6.58
N ARG A 37 51.41 50.55 7.21
CA ARG A 37 52.08 49.42 6.54
C ARG A 37 51.08 48.51 5.81
N THR A 38 49.91 48.26 6.42
CA THR A 38 48.86 47.42 5.84
C THR A 38 48.21 48.10 4.64
N ILE A 39 47.92 49.40 4.75
CA ILE A 39 47.38 50.18 3.62
C ILE A 39 48.39 50.25 2.48
N ARG A 40 49.68 50.48 2.76
CA ARG A 40 50.75 50.43 1.74
C ARG A 40 50.84 49.06 1.06
N HIS A 41 50.69 47.97 1.82
CA HIS A 41 50.69 46.62 1.28
C HIS A 41 49.49 46.38 0.35
N TRP A 42 48.28 46.81 0.74
CA TRP A 42 47.09 46.76 -0.12
C TRP A 42 47.27 47.60 -1.39
N MET A 43 47.81 48.82 -1.26
CA MET A 43 48.09 49.70 -2.39
C MET A 43 49.09 49.09 -3.38
N SER A 44 50.12 48.41 -2.87
CA SER A 44 51.10 47.71 -3.71
C SER A 44 50.44 46.58 -4.51
N ARG A 45 49.62 45.74 -3.86
CA ARG A 45 48.88 44.67 -4.55
C ARG A 45 47.89 45.21 -5.58
N TYR A 46 47.14 46.25 -5.20
CA TYR A 46 46.17 46.88 -6.09
C TYR A 46 46.83 47.56 -7.31
N ARG A 47 48.00 48.19 -7.15
CA ARG A 47 48.77 48.75 -8.28
C ARG A 47 49.36 47.69 -9.19
N ALA A 48 49.75 46.53 -8.65
CA ALA A 48 50.32 45.44 -9.43
C ALA A 48 49.29 44.72 -10.30
N GLU A 49 48.09 44.47 -9.75
CA GLU A 49 47.08 43.63 -10.40
C GLU A 49 45.85 44.40 -10.91
N GLY A 50 45.63 45.65 -10.46
CA GLY A 50 44.54 46.52 -10.91
C GLY A 50 43.12 46.09 -10.53
N THR A 51 42.95 44.99 -9.78
CA THR A 51 41.64 44.39 -9.48
C THR A 51 41.30 44.39 -7.99
N VAL A 52 40.00 44.45 -7.65
CA VAL A 52 39.53 44.31 -6.26
C VAL A 52 39.83 42.93 -5.69
N ALA A 53 39.85 41.89 -6.54
CA ALA A 53 40.21 40.52 -6.17
C ALA A 53 41.64 40.43 -5.55
N SER A 54 42.58 41.26 -6.02
CA SER A 54 43.94 41.35 -5.45
C SER A 54 43.96 41.79 -3.98
N LEU A 55 42.87 42.38 -3.48
CA LEU A 55 42.75 42.81 -2.08
C LEU A 55 42.13 41.74 -1.19
N GLU A 56 41.75 40.58 -1.74
CA GLU A 56 41.29 39.45 -0.96
C GLU A 56 42.41 38.89 -0.06
N ARG A 57 41.99 38.35 1.09
CA ARG A 57 42.90 37.65 1.99
C ARG A 57 43.22 36.30 1.37
N LEU A 58 44.45 36.14 0.89
CA LEU A 58 44.94 34.85 0.44
C LEU A 58 44.86 33.83 1.60
N PRO A 59 44.33 32.62 1.35
CA PRO A 59 44.43 31.54 2.32
C PRO A 59 45.91 31.24 2.61
N ARG A 60 46.22 30.86 3.85
CA ARG A 60 47.60 30.51 4.24
C ARG A 60 48.08 29.31 3.38
N SER A 61 49.31 29.37 2.92
CA SER A 61 49.95 28.36 2.04
C SER A 61 50.17 26.99 2.70
N ASP A 62 50.01 26.89 4.01
CA ASP A 62 50.14 25.68 4.82
C ASP A 62 48.81 24.93 5.02
N ARG A 63 47.69 25.50 4.53
CA ARG A 63 46.36 24.91 4.68
C ARG A 63 46.24 23.67 3.80
N GLY A 64 46.39 22.48 4.42
CA GLY A 64 46.13 21.20 3.75
C GLY A 64 47.35 20.36 3.39
N LYS A 65 48.57 20.74 3.81
CA LYS A 65 49.71 19.81 3.76
C LYS A 65 49.49 18.70 4.80
N ARG A 66 48.78 17.65 4.39
CA ARG A 66 48.52 16.45 5.21
C ARG A 66 49.85 15.76 5.48
N THR A 67 50.37 15.85 6.70
CA THR A 67 51.61 15.20 7.16
C THR A 67 51.46 13.67 7.34
N ILE A 68 50.46 13.07 6.70
CA ILE A 68 50.13 11.65 6.85
C ILE A 68 50.41 10.98 5.51
N PRO A 69 51.20 9.90 5.48
CA PRO A 69 51.44 9.13 4.27
C PRO A 69 50.12 8.68 3.63
N GLN A 70 50.05 8.74 2.30
CA GLN A 70 48.86 8.35 1.55
C GLN A 70 48.43 6.91 1.86
N GLU A 71 49.39 6.00 2.07
CA GLU A 71 49.10 4.60 2.46
C GLU A 71 48.27 4.47 3.75
N LEU A 72 48.49 5.34 4.74
CA LEU A 72 47.71 5.33 5.98
C LEU A 72 46.31 5.91 5.77
N ILE A 73 46.17 6.85 4.83
CA ILE A 73 44.87 7.38 4.41
C ILE A 73 44.06 6.28 3.73
N ASP A 74 44.66 5.61 2.74
CA ASP A 74 44.03 4.52 2.00
C ASP A 74 43.64 3.36 2.93
N ALA A 75 44.48 3.06 3.94
CA ALA A 75 44.17 2.06 4.94
C ALA A 75 43.01 2.47 5.87
N VAL A 76 42.90 3.75 6.25
CA VAL A 76 41.76 4.27 7.02
C VAL A 76 40.47 4.15 6.20
N GLU A 77 40.50 4.60 4.95
CA GLU A 77 39.34 4.57 4.04
C GLU A 77 38.91 3.14 3.74
N GLY A 78 39.85 2.25 3.40
CA GLY A 78 39.58 0.84 3.14
C GLY A 78 39.00 0.10 4.35
N LEU A 79 39.46 0.41 5.57
CA LEU A 79 38.87 -0.15 6.80
C LEU A 79 37.46 0.40 7.03
N ALA A 80 37.22 1.70 6.80
CA ALA A 80 35.92 2.33 6.98
C ALA A 80 34.83 1.78 6.05
N LEU A 81 35.23 1.19 4.91
CA LEU A 81 34.34 0.56 3.92
C LEU A 81 34.04 -0.93 4.19
N ARG A 82 34.58 -1.53 5.25
CA ARG A 82 34.30 -2.95 5.57
C ARG A 82 32.89 -3.19 6.15
N ARG A 83 32.40 -4.42 5.97
CA ARG A 83 31.24 -4.96 6.69
C ARG A 83 31.66 -6.00 7.73
N PRO A 84 31.15 -5.93 8.98
CA PRO A 84 30.35 -4.85 9.56
C PRO A 84 31.15 -3.55 9.70
N ALA A 85 30.46 -2.40 9.70
CA ALA A 85 31.10 -1.08 9.75
C ALA A 85 31.91 -0.89 11.04
N PRO A 86 33.25 -0.77 10.97
CA PRO A 86 34.08 -0.63 12.16
C PRO A 86 33.93 0.78 12.77
N THR A 87 34.07 0.87 14.09
CA THR A 87 34.02 2.16 14.79
C THR A 87 35.28 2.98 14.52
N ALA A 88 35.16 4.31 14.55
CA ALA A 88 36.31 5.21 14.39
C ALA A 88 37.44 4.92 15.42
N ALA A 89 37.07 4.50 16.63
CA ALA A 89 38.02 4.11 17.67
C ALA A 89 38.81 2.84 17.30
N PHE A 90 38.13 1.84 16.71
CA PHE A 90 38.78 0.64 16.22
C PHE A 90 39.76 0.94 15.09
N ILE A 91 39.34 1.72 14.10
CA ILE A 91 40.17 2.10 12.94
C ILE A 91 41.40 2.88 13.42
N HIS A 92 41.22 3.87 14.30
CA HIS A 92 42.33 4.62 14.88
C HIS A 92 43.33 3.70 15.60
N ARG A 93 42.87 2.82 16.50
CA ARG A 93 43.76 1.89 17.22
C ARG A 93 44.54 0.99 16.26
N ARG A 94 43.88 0.49 15.20
CA ARG A 94 44.52 -0.40 14.22
C ARG A 94 45.57 0.34 13.39
N ILE A 95 45.25 1.53 12.91
CA ILE A 95 46.14 2.33 12.05
C ILE A 95 47.33 2.87 12.84
N THR A 96 47.13 3.32 14.08
CA THR A 96 48.24 3.73 14.96
C THR A 96 49.19 2.56 15.26
N GLY A 97 48.67 1.35 15.44
CA GLY A 97 49.50 0.15 15.60
C GLY A 97 50.35 -0.17 14.35
N ILE A 98 49.77 -0.02 13.16
CA ILE A 98 50.49 -0.20 11.87
C ILE A 98 51.57 0.88 11.70
N ALA A 99 51.25 2.13 12.00
CA ALA A 99 52.20 3.24 11.91
C ALA A 99 53.39 3.03 12.87
N LEU A 100 53.11 2.61 14.11
CA LEU A 100 54.14 2.30 15.11
C LEU A 100 55.07 1.17 14.66
N ALA A 101 54.51 0.06 14.15
CA ALA A 101 55.31 -1.07 13.66
C ALA A 101 56.22 -0.71 12.49
N ARG A 102 55.90 0.36 11.75
CA ARG A 102 56.66 0.87 10.61
C ARG A 102 57.55 2.06 10.96
N GLY A 103 57.54 2.54 12.21
CA GLY A 103 58.33 3.69 12.65
C GLY A 103 57.86 5.04 12.08
N ILE A 104 56.59 5.16 11.68
CA ILE A 104 56.02 6.37 11.06
C ILE A 104 55.05 7.05 12.04
N PRO A 105 54.95 8.40 12.07
CA PRO A 105 53.95 9.09 12.88
C PRO A 105 52.52 8.67 12.53
N GLY A 106 51.79 8.16 13.52
CA GLY A 106 50.39 7.75 13.35
C GLY A 106 49.43 8.94 13.28
N PRO A 107 48.29 8.79 12.58
CA PRO A 107 47.27 9.83 12.53
C PRO A 107 46.56 10.00 13.87
N SER A 108 46.16 11.22 14.20
CA SER A 108 45.32 11.46 15.38
C SER A 108 43.91 10.91 15.19
N TYR A 109 43.20 10.66 16.29
CA TYR A 109 41.78 10.28 16.27
C TYR A 109 40.91 11.28 15.50
N SER A 110 41.15 12.58 15.67
CA SER A 110 40.46 13.64 14.94
C SER A 110 40.70 13.54 13.43
N THR A 111 41.90 13.16 13.02
CA THR A 111 42.23 12.97 11.60
C THR A 111 41.52 11.75 11.02
N VAL A 112 41.54 10.61 11.72
CA VAL A 112 40.79 9.40 11.30
C VAL A 112 39.31 9.71 11.16
N ARG A 113 38.72 10.42 12.11
CA ARG A 113 37.31 10.83 12.05
C ARG A 113 37.03 11.76 10.86
N ALA A 114 37.92 12.70 10.56
CA ALA A 114 37.79 13.60 9.42
C ALA A 114 37.91 12.85 8.09
N LEU A 115 38.82 11.88 7.98
CA LEU A 115 38.94 11.00 6.81
C LEU A 115 37.66 10.19 6.60
N MET A 116 37.15 9.53 7.64
CA MET A 116 35.88 8.79 7.57
C MET A 116 34.69 9.67 7.17
N ALA A 117 34.65 10.92 7.63
CA ALA A 117 33.61 11.87 7.26
C ALA A 117 33.76 12.42 5.84
N GLY A 118 34.97 12.38 5.27
CA GLY A 118 35.27 12.80 3.91
C GLY A 118 35.03 11.72 2.85
N ILE A 119 34.78 10.46 3.24
CA ILE A 119 34.39 9.39 2.33
C ILE A 119 33.06 9.75 1.68
N ASP A 120 32.97 9.58 0.35
CA ASP A 120 31.75 9.78 -0.40
C ASP A 120 30.56 9.01 0.26
N PRO A 121 29.45 9.69 0.60
CA PRO A 121 28.30 9.05 1.24
C PRO A 121 27.71 7.90 0.42
N GLY A 122 27.78 7.99 -0.91
CA GLY A 122 27.36 6.96 -1.84
C GLY A 122 28.23 5.71 -1.76
N LEU A 123 29.55 5.88 -1.89
CA LEU A 123 30.53 4.80 -1.74
C LEU A 123 30.40 4.09 -0.39
N ARG A 124 30.23 4.86 0.69
CA ARG A 124 30.01 4.29 2.03
C ARG A 124 28.72 3.47 2.10
N THR A 125 27.65 3.94 1.46
CA THR A 125 26.36 3.25 1.43
C THR A 125 26.43 1.96 0.61
N LEU A 126 27.06 1.98 -0.56
CA LEU A 126 27.37 0.77 -1.34
C LEU A 126 28.16 -0.22 -0.50
N ALA A 127 29.24 0.24 0.11
CA ALA A 127 30.14 -0.61 0.87
C ALA A 127 29.49 -1.20 2.12
N GLN A 128 28.59 -0.49 2.81
CA GLN A 128 28.02 -0.94 4.10
C GLN A 128 26.62 -1.55 3.99
N LYS A 129 25.79 -1.09 3.05
CA LYS A 129 24.37 -1.47 2.93
C LYS A 129 24.04 -2.13 1.59
N GLY A 130 24.81 -1.87 0.54
CA GLY A 130 24.76 -2.57 -0.74
C GLY A 130 24.03 -1.79 -1.81
N ASP A 131 23.95 -2.38 -2.99
CA ASP A 131 23.39 -1.74 -4.18
C ASP A 131 21.96 -1.25 -3.94
N ALA A 132 21.08 -2.05 -3.34
CA ALA A 132 19.70 -1.65 -3.08
C ALA A 132 19.60 -0.33 -2.28
N ALA A 133 20.31 -0.22 -1.15
CA ALA A 133 20.29 0.97 -0.32
C ALA A 133 20.95 2.18 -1.01
N TYR A 134 21.94 1.94 -1.87
CA TYR A 134 22.54 2.99 -2.68
C TYR A 134 21.54 3.53 -3.70
N ARG A 135 20.87 2.66 -4.45
CA ARG A 135 19.84 3.06 -5.42
C ARG A 135 18.74 3.88 -4.76
N ASP A 136 18.26 3.45 -3.61
CA ASP A 136 17.17 4.14 -2.89
C ASP A 136 17.57 5.54 -2.39
N THR A 137 18.87 5.78 -2.13
CA THR A 137 19.35 7.01 -1.49
C THR A 137 20.01 7.98 -2.47
N PHE A 138 20.74 7.47 -3.47
CA PHE A 138 21.64 8.26 -4.31
C PHE A 138 21.31 8.21 -5.80
N GLU A 139 20.56 7.22 -6.30
CA GLU A 139 20.16 7.23 -7.71
C GLU A 139 19.05 8.26 -7.96
N LEU A 140 19.20 8.99 -9.07
CA LEU A 140 18.22 9.99 -9.48
C LEU A 140 16.97 9.29 -10.02
N VAL A 141 15.87 9.35 -9.27
CA VAL A 141 14.60 8.77 -9.70
C VAL A 141 13.85 9.77 -10.59
N TYR A 142 13.74 9.47 -11.89
CA TYR A 142 12.84 10.19 -12.78
C TYR A 142 11.39 9.83 -12.43
N ARG A 143 10.70 10.73 -11.72
CA ARG A 143 9.30 10.55 -11.33
C ARG A 143 8.41 10.91 -12.51
N ARG A 144 8.14 9.93 -13.39
CA ARG A 144 7.10 10.09 -14.41
C ARG A 144 5.76 10.35 -13.71
N THR A 145 5.05 11.35 -14.19
CA THR A 145 3.66 11.62 -13.81
C THR A 145 2.87 11.68 -15.10
N ALA A 146 1.73 11.01 -15.13
CA ALA A 146 0.73 11.15 -16.16
C ALA A 146 0.45 12.64 -16.41
N ALA A 147 0.19 13.01 -17.65
CA ALA A 147 -0.13 14.36 -18.07
C ALA A 147 -1.62 14.69 -17.90
N ARG A 148 -2.49 13.68 -17.93
CA ARG A 148 -3.95 13.85 -17.78
C ARG A 148 -4.60 12.79 -16.89
N PRO A 149 -5.82 13.06 -16.37
CA PRO A 149 -6.63 12.04 -15.70
C PRO A 149 -6.84 10.80 -16.60
N ASN A 150 -6.90 9.62 -15.97
CA ASN A 150 -7.07 8.33 -16.62
C ASN A 150 -6.01 7.97 -17.68
N GLU A 151 -4.89 8.69 -17.76
CA GLU A 151 -3.78 8.23 -18.61
C GLU A 151 -3.15 6.96 -18.04
N GLN A 152 -2.87 6.98 -16.74
CA GLN A 152 -2.28 5.84 -16.05
C GLN A 152 -2.92 5.65 -14.69
N TRP A 153 -3.37 4.42 -14.42
CA TRP A 153 -3.77 3.99 -13.10
C TRP A 153 -2.71 3.06 -12.51
N GLN A 154 -2.44 3.20 -11.22
CA GLN A 154 -1.58 2.29 -10.47
C GLN A 154 -2.46 1.34 -9.66
N ALA A 155 -2.18 0.04 -9.73
CA ALA A 155 -2.86 -0.96 -8.91
C ALA A 155 -1.86 -1.76 -8.08
N ASP A 156 -2.20 -1.98 -6.81
CA ASP A 156 -1.35 -2.66 -5.84
C ASP A 156 -2.18 -3.21 -4.69
N HIS A 157 -1.59 -4.01 -3.81
CA HIS A 157 -2.18 -4.48 -2.56
C HIS A 157 -1.23 -4.24 -1.38
N THR A 158 -1.81 -4.00 -0.21
CA THR A 158 -1.07 -4.01 1.06
C THR A 158 -1.82 -4.83 2.11
N LEU A 159 -1.08 -5.54 2.95
CA LEU A 159 -1.64 -6.10 4.17
C LEU A 159 -1.84 -4.94 5.15
N LEU A 160 -3.04 -4.77 5.69
CA LEU A 160 -3.30 -3.68 6.63
C LEU A 160 -2.75 -4.01 8.01
N ASP A 161 -2.30 -2.98 8.72
CA ASP A 161 -1.83 -3.06 10.10
C ASP A 161 -3.00 -2.98 11.09
N ILE A 162 -4.02 -3.82 10.87
CA ILE A 162 -5.21 -3.93 11.71
C ILE A 162 -5.69 -5.38 11.70
N GLU A 163 -6.19 -5.87 12.83
CA GLU A 163 -6.97 -7.10 12.92
C GLU A 163 -8.47 -6.79 12.93
N VAL A 164 -9.25 -7.63 12.25
CA VAL A 164 -10.72 -7.58 12.24
C VAL A 164 -11.28 -8.91 12.72
N ALA A 165 -12.48 -8.87 13.29
CA ALA A 165 -13.26 -10.04 13.65
C ALA A 165 -13.62 -10.85 12.40
N ASN A 166 -13.31 -12.15 12.42
CA ASN A 166 -13.59 -13.06 11.32
C ASN A 166 -14.93 -13.79 11.57
N PRO A 167 -15.90 -13.76 10.64
CA PRO A 167 -17.16 -14.49 10.78
C PRO A 167 -16.98 -16.01 10.97
N LYS A 168 -15.86 -16.56 10.51
CA LYS A 168 -15.51 -17.99 10.67
C LYS A 168 -14.88 -18.31 12.04
N GLY A 169 -14.73 -17.32 12.91
CA GLY A 169 -14.08 -17.42 14.22
C GLY A 169 -12.67 -16.83 14.23
N GLY A 170 -12.27 -16.28 15.38
CA GLY A 170 -10.99 -15.63 15.59
C GLY A 170 -10.89 -14.24 14.93
N THR A 171 -9.65 -13.78 14.74
CA THR A 171 -9.33 -12.50 14.10
C THR A 171 -8.50 -12.75 12.85
N ALA A 172 -8.53 -11.82 11.91
CA ALA A 172 -7.71 -11.89 10.70
C ALA A 172 -7.23 -10.50 10.30
N ARG A 173 -6.06 -10.43 9.68
CA ARG A 173 -5.56 -9.20 9.06
C ARG A 173 -6.07 -9.10 7.62
N PRO A 174 -6.79 -8.04 7.25
CA PRO A 174 -7.30 -7.88 5.91
C PRO A 174 -6.24 -7.30 4.96
N TRP A 175 -6.34 -7.66 3.69
CA TRP A 175 -5.64 -7.04 2.59
C TRP A 175 -6.50 -5.93 1.99
N LEU A 176 -5.84 -4.88 1.50
CA LEU A 176 -6.44 -3.78 0.76
C LEU A 176 -5.79 -3.69 -0.61
N THR A 177 -6.59 -3.87 -1.67
CA THR A 177 -6.20 -3.56 -3.06
C THR A 177 -6.74 -2.20 -3.45
N VAL A 178 -5.93 -1.36 -4.10
CA VAL A 178 -6.32 0.00 -4.50
C VAL A 178 -5.98 0.21 -5.96
N VAL A 179 -6.85 0.93 -6.66
CA VAL A 179 -6.62 1.49 -7.99
C VAL A 179 -6.56 3.01 -7.86
N LEU A 180 -5.41 3.58 -8.15
CA LEU A 180 -5.09 4.99 -7.95
C LEU A 180 -4.81 5.68 -9.30
N ASP A 181 -5.45 6.81 -9.56
CA ASP A 181 -5.12 7.64 -10.72
C ASP A 181 -3.79 8.39 -10.51
N ASP A 182 -2.83 8.19 -11.42
CA ASP A 182 -1.46 8.68 -11.29
C ASP A 182 -1.38 10.22 -11.35
N TYR A 183 -2.20 10.85 -12.19
CA TYR A 183 -2.22 12.30 -12.42
C TYR A 183 -2.85 13.06 -11.26
N SER A 184 -4.06 12.65 -10.87
CA SER A 184 -4.88 13.34 -9.88
C SER A 184 -4.53 12.96 -8.45
N ARG A 185 -3.94 11.77 -8.24
CA ARG A 185 -3.73 11.11 -6.95
C ARG A 185 -5.01 10.59 -6.31
N ALA A 186 -6.14 10.60 -7.03
CA ALA A 186 -7.41 10.15 -6.46
C ALA A 186 -7.51 8.62 -6.53
N VAL A 187 -8.11 8.03 -5.51
CA VAL A 187 -8.43 6.60 -5.51
C VAL A 187 -9.69 6.39 -6.37
N ALA A 188 -9.56 5.63 -7.44
CA ALA A 188 -10.63 5.32 -8.37
C ALA A 188 -11.48 4.14 -7.88
N GLY A 189 -10.86 3.13 -7.27
CA GLY A 189 -11.53 1.95 -6.73
C GLY A 189 -10.66 1.23 -5.71
N TYR A 190 -11.26 0.41 -4.87
CA TYR A 190 -10.52 -0.40 -3.91
C TYR A 190 -11.27 -1.70 -3.59
N THR A 191 -10.58 -2.64 -2.94
CA THR A 191 -11.16 -3.86 -2.38
C THR A 191 -10.47 -4.23 -1.09
N VAL A 192 -11.24 -4.39 -0.02
CA VAL A 192 -10.77 -4.95 1.25
C VAL A 192 -11.28 -6.39 1.43
N PHE A 193 -10.40 -7.31 1.80
CA PHE A 193 -10.73 -8.74 1.91
C PHE A 193 -9.83 -9.49 2.89
N ILE A 194 -10.28 -10.66 3.34
CA ILE A 194 -9.50 -11.58 4.17
C ILE A 194 -8.98 -12.74 3.29
N GLY A 195 -7.71 -13.10 3.47
CA GLY A 195 -7.02 -14.13 2.69
C GLY A 195 -5.98 -13.52 1.75
N ALA A 196 -5.20 -14.36 1.09
CA ALA A 196 -4.14 -13.89 0.18
C ALA A 196 -4.72 -13.15 -1.04
N PRO A 197 -4.03 -12.11 -1.55
CA PRO A 197 -4.40 -11.45 -2.80
C PRO A 197 -4.53 -12.45 -3.94
N ASN A 198 -5.53 -12.23 -4.79
CA ASN A 198 -5.79 -13.05 -5.96
C ASN A 198 -6.48 -12.22 -7.04
N ALA A 199 -6.51 -12.77 -8.26
CA ALA A 199 -7.02 -12.10 -9.46
C ALA A 199 -8.45 -11.55 -9.28
N HIS A 200 -9.30 -12.24 -8.52
CA HIS A 200 -10.68 -11.79 -8.31
C HIS A 200 -10.76 -10.49 -7.51
N GLN A 201 -9.93 -10.32 -6.48
CA GLN A 201 -9.99 -9.12 -5.64
C GLN A 201 -9.51 -7.87 -6.39
N THR A 202 -8.45 -8.05 -7.18
CA THR A 202 -7.93 -7.05 -8.12
C THR A 202 -8.95 -6.69 -9.17
N ALA A 203 -9.60 -7.70 -9.76
CA ALA A 203 -10.65 -7.50 -10.74
C ALA A 203 -11.85 -6.73 -10.18
N LEU A 204 -12.29 -7.02 -8.94
CA LEU A 204 -13.36 -6.26 -8.28
C LEU A 204 -12.97 -4.80 -8.01
N ALA A 205 -11.72 -4.53 -7.63
CA ALA A 205 -11.24 -3.16 -7.42
C ALA A 205 -11.26 -2.38 -8.74
N LEU A 206 -10.81 -3.01 -9.82
CA LEU A 206 -10.80 -2.44 -11.16
C LEU A 206 -12.23 -2.24 -11.70
N HIS A 207 -13.12 -3.22 -11.49
CA HIS A 207 -14.53 -3.12 -11.85
C HIS A 207 -15.18 -1.91 -11.16
N GLN A 208 -14.98 -1.74 -9.85
CA GLN A 208 -15.44 -0.55 -9.11
C GLN A 208 -14.80 0.74 -9.64
N ALA A 209 -13.52 0.70 -10.00
CA ALA A 209 -12.80 1.87 -10.51
C ALA A 209 -13.38 2.37 -11.84
N ILE A 210 -13.68 1.46 -12.78
CA ILE A 210 -14.13 1.81 -14.13
C ILE A 210 -15.59 2.28 -14.16
N ARG A 211 -16.47 1.65 -13.39
CA ARG A 211 -17.90 2.00 -13.40
C ARG A 211 -18.18 3.33 -12.70
N GLY A 212 -19.28 3.97 -13.10
CA GLY A 212 -19.83 5.11 -12.36
C GLY A 212 -20.32 4.68 -10.98
N LYS A 213 -20.01 5.48 -9.95
CA LYS A 213 -20.50 5.28 -8.58
C LYS A 213 -21.77 6.08 -8.37
N ALA A 214 -22.69 5.55 -7.56
CA ALA A 214 -23.88 6.28 -7.13
C ALA A 214 -23.53 7.46 -6.20
N ASN A 215 -22.41 7.37 -5.47
CA ASN A 215 -21.96 8.43 -4.59
C ASN A 215 -21.35 9.59 -5.40
N PRO A 216 -21.97 10.79 -5.44
CA PRO A 216 -21.49 11.92 -6.23
C PRO A 216 -20.15 12.47 -5.74
N SER A 217 -19.78 12.22 -4.48
CA SER A 217 -18.48 12.58 -3.92
C SER A 217 -17.34 11.69 -4.46
N TRP A 218 -17.67 10.63 -5.21
CA TRP A 218 -16.71 9.73 -5.85
C TRP A 218 -16.87 9.69 -7.38
N PRO A 219 -16.56 10.81 -8.09
CA PRO A 219 -16.86 10.95 -9.51
C PRO A 219 -15.91 10.18 -10.44
N LEU A 220 -14.83 9.61 -9.91
CA LEU A 220 -13.85 8.87 -10.70
C LEU A 220 -14.51 7.70 -11.43
N MET A 221 -14.29 7.58 -12.73
CA MET A 221 -14.82 6.49 -13.55
C MET A 221 -14.06 6.41 -14.88
N GLY A 222 -14.42 5.43 -15.71
CA GLY A 222 -13.89 5.22 -17.05
C GLY A 222 -12.67 4.31 -17.08
N LEU A 223 -12.20 4.06 -18.29
CA LEU A 223 -11.06 3.22 -18.60
C LEU A 223 -9.78 4.05 -18.58
N PRO A 224 -8.70 3.55 -17.96
CA PRO A 224 -7.39 4.14 -18.15
C PRO A 224 -6.83 3.83 -19.54
N ASP A 225 -5.81 4.57 -19.99
CA ASP A 225 -5.01 4.13 -21.15
C ASP A 225 -4.02 3.04 -20.71
N VAL A 226 -3.40 3.23 -19.54
CA VAL A 226 -2.41 2.32 -18.96
C VAL A 226 -2.83 1.85 -17.58
N LEU A 227 -2.85 0.54 -17.35
CA LEU A 227 -2.89 -0.05 -16.02
C LEU A 227 -1.48 -0.48 -15.63
N TYR A 228 -0.91 0.16 -14.60
CA TYR A 228 0.41 -0.11 -14.09
C TYR A 228 0.36 -0.90 -12.78
N SER A 229 0.90 -2.11 -12.77
CA SER A 229 0.93 -2.99 -11.59
C SER A 229 2.30 -3.67 -11.44
N ASP A 230 2.49 -4.51 -10.41
CA ASP A 230 3.63 -5.43 -10.41
C ASP A 230 3.32 -6.69 -11.25
N HIS A 231 4.32 -7.57 -11.33
CA HIS A 231 4.21 -8.92 -11.89
C HIS A 231 3.54 -9.94 -10.94
N GLY A 232 2.66 -9.49 -10.04
CA GLY A 232 1.84 -10.39 -9.22
C GLY A 232 1.02 -11.35 -10.08
N VAL A 233 0.86 -12.59 -9.62
CA VAL A 233 0.12 -13.67 -10.34
C VAL A 233 -1.34 -13.31 -10.60
N ASP A 234 -1.90 -12.40 -9.82
CA ASP A 234 -3.24 -11.87 -9.96
C ASP A 234 -3.33 -10.85 -11.11
N PHE A 235 -2.30 -10.03 -11.29
CA PHE A 235 -2.18 -9.09 -12.40
C PHE A 235 -1.78 -9.73 -13.73
N THR A 236 -1.21 -10.93 -13.71
CA THR A 236 -0.90 -11.72 -14.92
C THR A 236 -1.99 -12.73 -15.28
N SER A 237 -3.18 -12.63 -14.67
CA SER A 237 -4.28 -13.55 -14.94
C SER A 237 -4.84 -13.35 -16.36
N THR A 238 -5.10 -14.46 -17.06
CA THR A 238 -5.67 -14.46 -18.43
C THR A 238 -7.00 -13.69 -18.50
N ARG A 239 -7.78 -13.69 -17.41
CA ARG A 239 -9.04 -12.93 -17.34
C ARG A 239 -8.80 -11.42 -17.36
N LEU A 240 -7.85 -10.93 -16.57
CA LEU A 240 -7.53 -9.51 -16.53
C LEU A 240 -6.91 -9.06 -17.86
N GLU A 241 -6.00 -9.86 -18.42
CA GLU A 241 -5.40 -9.60 -19.72
C GLU A 241 -6.46 -9.52 -20.82
N ARG A 242 -7.42 -10.46 -20.85
CA ARG A 242 -8.53 -10.45 -21.79
C ARG A 242 -9.36 -9.16 -21.69
N VAL A 243 -9.74 -8.76 -20.48
CA VAL A 243 -10.48 -7.51 -20.26
C VAL A 243 -9.68 -6.31 -20.72
N CYS A 244 -8.38 -6.28 -20.42
CA CYS A 244 -7.52 -5.18 -20.87
C CYS A 244 -7.44 -5.11 -22.40
N LEU A 245 -7.35 -6.24 -23.10
CA LEU A 245 -7.36 -6.29 -24.56
C LEU A 245 -8.69 -5.82 -25.14
N ASP A 246 -9.81 -6.39 -24.69
CA ASP A 246 -11.16 -6.09 -25.20
C ASP A 246 -11.52 -4.61 -24.94
N THR A 247 -11.09 -4.07 -23.80
CA THR A 247 -11.30 -2.65 -23.43
C THR A 247 -10.15 -1.73 -23.83
N HIS A 248 -9.15 -2.20 -24.59
CA HIS A 248 -7.99 -1.42 -25.05
C HIS A 248 -7.24 -0.68 -23.92
N ILE A 249 -7.13 -1.30 -22.75
CA ILE A 249 -6.23 -0.86 -21.67
C ILE A 249 -4.86 -1.50 -21.90
N GLN A 250 -3.81 -0.69 -21.94
CA GLN A 250 -2.44 -1.21 -21.96
C GLN A 250 -2.03 -1.66 -20.56
N LEU A 251 -1.83 -2.96 -20.37
CA LEU A 251 -1.30 -3.51 -19.13
C LEU A 251 0.23 -3.42 -19.12
N ILE A 252 0.80 -2.72 -18.15
CA ILE A 252 2.25 -2.58 -17.97
C ILE A 252 2.63 -3.04 -16.57
N HIS A 253 3.62 -3.94 -16.50
CA HIS A 253 4.16 -4.41 -15.23
C HIS A 253 5.50 -3.74 -14.91
N SER A 254 5.73 -3.46 -13.63
CA SER A 254 7.04 -3.03 -13.14
C SER A 254 8.08 -4.14 -13.32
N ARG A 255 9.33 -3.76 -13.63
CA ARG A 255 10.42 -4.75 -13.71
C ARG A 255 10.60 -5.43 -12.34
N PRO A 256 10.77 -6.76 -12.28
CA PRO A 256 11.04 -7.45 -11.02
C PRO A 256 12.26 -6.82 -10.30
N GLY A 257 12.09 -6.48 -9.02
CA GLY A 257 13.18 -5.93 -8.19
C GLY A 257 13.54 -4.46 -8.44
N VAL A 258 12.76 -3.71 -9.23
CA VAL A 258 12.91 -2.26 -9.44
C VAL A 258 11.60 -1.55 -9.05
N PRO A 259 11.44 -1.10 -7.79
CA PRO A 259 10.19 -0.51 -7.29
C PRO A 259 9.90 0.90 -7.85
N GLN A 260 10.72 1.38 -8.78
CA GLN A 260 10.69 2.75 -9.31
C GLN A 260 9.46 2.96 -10.21
N GLY A 261 8.33 3.32 -9.59
CA GLY A 261 7.08 3.69 -10.27
C GLY A 261 5.84 3.73 -9.36
N ARG A 262 5.86 2.99 -8.24
CA ARG A 262 4.71 2.81 -7.32
C ARG A 262 4.73 3.68 -6.07
N GLY A 263 5.70 4.58 -5.93
CA GLY A 263 5.81 5.46 -4.76
C GLY A 263 4.57 6.35 -4.50
N LYS A 264 3.70 6.48 -5.49
CA LYS A 264 2.43 7.20 -5.42
C LYS A 264 1.35 6.43 -4.66
N ILE A 265 1.15 5.14 -4.96
CA ILE A 265 0.23 4.25 -4.26
C ILE A 265 0.77 3.84 -2.89
N GLU A 266 2.09 3.60 -2.78
CA GLU A 266 2.75 3.34 -1.49
C GLU A 266 2.59 4.51 -0.52
N ARG A 267 2.64 5.75 -1.03
CA ARG A 267 2.37 6.93 -0.20
C ARG A 267 0.92 6.96 0.29
N PHE A 268 -0.04 6.54 -0.53
CA PHE A 268 -1.44 6.42 -0.12
C PHE A 268 -1.59 5.36 0.99
N TYR A 269 -0.98 4.19 0.84
CA TYR A 269 -1.00 3.16 1.89
C TYR A 269 -0.41 3.67 3.20
N ARG A 270 0.71 4.38 3.13
CA ARG A 270 1.27 5.02 4.32
C ARG A 270 0.28 6.00 4.96
N THR A 271 -0.43 6.80 4.16
CA THR A 271 -1.48 7.70 4.68
C THR A 271 -2.57 6.91 5.40
N VAL A 272 -3.06 5.80 4.86
CA VAL A 272 -4.03 4.92 5.54
C VAL A 272 -3.46 4.41 6.88
N THR A 273 -2.23 3.90 6.87
CA THR A 273 -1.57 3.37 8.08
C THR A 273 -1.31 4.43 9.14
N THR A 274 -0.99 5.67 8.75
CA THR A 274 -0.63 6.73 9.71
C THR A 274 -1.80 7.58 10.16
N GLU A 275 -2.84 7.74 9.33
CA GLU A 275 -3.95 8.66 9.61
C GLU A 275 -5.28 7.98 9.92
N LEU A 276 -5.55 6.78 9.37
CA LEU A 276 -6.84 6.10 9.59
C LEU A 276 -6.71 5.01 10.65
N LEU A 277 -5.86 4.02 10.39
CA LEU A 277 -5.77 2.81 11.21
C LEU A 277 -5.49 3.07 12.70
N PRO A 278 -4.67 4.05 13.12
CA PRO A 278 -4.39 4.29 14.54
C PRO A 278 -5.61 4.65 15.39
N HIS A 279 -6.70 5.07 14.77
CA HIS A 279 -7.96 5.42 15.45
C HIS A 279 -8.96 4.26 15.53
N LEU A 280 -8.62 3.09 14.99
CA LEU A 280 -9.52 1.95 14.90
C LEU A 280 -9.13 0.85 15.91
N PRO A 281 -10.11 0.15 16.50
CA PRO A 281 -9.81 -0.99 17.36
C PRO A 281 -9.20 -2.13 16.55
N GLY A 282 -8.24 -2.84 17.15
CA GLY A 282 -7.47 -3.88 16.48
C GLY A 282 -6.24 -3.38 15.72
N TYR A 283 -5.92 -2.08 15.77
CA TYR A 283 -4.72 -1.52 15.15
C TYR A 283 -3.43 -2.15 15.69
N ILE A 284 -2.50 -2.45 14.78
CA ILE A 284 -1.18 -3.03 15.05
C ILE A 284 -0.11 -1.94 14.84
N PRO A 285 0.47 -1.38 15.91
CA PRO A 285 1.56 -0.42 15.78
C PRO A 285 2.84 -1.09 15.27
N HIS A 286 3.67 -0.30 14.59
CA HIS A 286 5.00 -0.77 14.19
C HIS A 286 5.82 -1.20 15.41
N GLY A 287 6.49 -2.36 15.33
CA GLY A 287 7.36 -2.88 16.40
C GLY A 287 6.67 -3.76 17.44
N THR A 288 5.35 -3.95 17.41
CA THR A 288 4.63 -4.82 18.38
C THR A 288 4.64 -6.32 18.02
N ARG A 289 5.48 -6.72 17.04
CA ARG A 289 5.52 -8.09 16.49
C ARG A 289 4.13 -8.61 16.05
N GLY A 290 3.28 -7.72 15.56
CA GLY A 290 1.94 -8.09 15.06
C GLY A 290 0.85 -8.11 16.13
N ARG A 291 1.10 -7.64 17.36
CA ARG A 291 0.07 -7.60 18.40
C ARG A 291 -0.81 -6.33 18.28
N PRO A 292 -2.14 -6.48 18.24
CA PRO A 292 -3.06 -5.35 18.30
C PRO A 292 -2.98 -4.57 19.61
N THR A 293 -3.28 -3.28 19.55
CA THR A 293 -3.32 -2.37 20.71
C THR A 293 -4.59 -2.57 21.55
N SER A 294 -5.68 -2.97 20.90
CA SER A 294 -6.98 -3.19 21.51
C SER A 294 -7.64 -4.44 20.91
N THR A 295 -8.73 -4.90 21.53
CA THR A 295 -9.51 -6.04 21.04
C THR A 295 -10.03 -5.78 19.61
N PRO A 296 -9.81 -6.71 18.66
CA PRO A 296 -10.31 -6.60 17.29
C PRO A 296 -11.83 -6.82 17.20
N GLU A 297 -12.61 -5.77 17.39
CA GLU A 297 -14.09 -5.85 17.39
C GLU A 297 -14.72 -5.53 16.03
N LEU A 298 -13.99 -4.84 15.14
CA LEU A 298 -14.50 -4.47 13.83
C LEU A 298 -14.65 -5.69 12.93
N THR A 299 -15.80 -5.81 12.29
CA THR A 299 -16.01 -6.73 11.16
C THR A 299 -15.37 -6.18 9.88
N LEU A 300 -15.08 -7.05 8.92
CA LEU A 300 -14.57 -6.66 7.60
C LEU A 300 -15.48 -5.62 6.91
N GLN A 301 -16.80 -5.78 7.04
CA GLN A 301 -17.76 -4.86 6.46
C GLN A 301 -17.76 -3.48 7.14
N GLN A 302 -17.62 -3.43 8.47
CA GLN A 302 -17.50 -2.14 9.16
C GLN A 302 -16.21 -1.43 8.73
N LEU A 303 -15.09 -2.17 8.60
CA LEU A 303 -13.85 -1.63 8.08
C LEU A 303 -14.01 -1.11 6.64
N ASP A 304 -14.72 -1.83 5.78
CA ASP A 304 -15.00 -1.42 4.40
C ASP A 304 -15.72 -0.06 4.34
N ARG A 305 -16.78 0.13 5.15
CA ARG A 305 -17.50 1.41 5.23
C ARG A 305 -16.64 2.56 5.75
N ILE A 306 -15.77 2.28 6.72
CA ILE A 306 -14.83 3.26 7.27
C ILE A 306 -13.80 3.65 6.21
N LEU A 307 -13.25 2.67 5.47
CA LEU A 307 -12.34 2.91 4.35
C LEU A 307 -13.00 3.72 3.25
N GLU A 308 -14.25 3.40 2.86
CA GLU A 308 -14.99 4.19 1.88
C GLU A 308 -15.12 5.64 2.33
N THR A 309 -15.55 5.87 3.57
CA THR A 309 -15.71 7.22 4.13
C THR A 309 -14.39 7.98 4.11
N PHE A 310 -13.31 7.36 4.58
CA PHE A 310 -11.98 7.97 4.58
C PHE A 310 -11.49 8.29 3.18
N ILE A 311 -11.63 7.36 2.24
CA ILE A 311 -11.16 7.51 0.86
C ILE A 311 -11.97 8.59 0.14
N VAL A 312 -13.28 8.46 0.17
CA VAL A 312 -14.21 9.25 -0.64
C VAL A 312 -14.40 10.63 -0.05
N SER A 313 -14.68 10.72 1.24
CA SER A 313 -15.08 11.98 1.88
C SER A 313 -13.88 12.79 2.38
N GLU A 314 -12.77 12.13 2.72
CA GLU A 314 -11.61 12.82 3.29
C GLU A 314 -10.42 12.88 2.32
N TYR A 315 -9.79 11.74 2.00
CA TYR A 315 -8.55 11.70 1.23
C TYR A 315 -8.71 12.34 -0.16
N ASN A 316 -9.76 11.96 -0.89
CA ASN A 316 -10.01 12.42 -2.25
C ASN A 316 -10.40 13.91 -2.33
N HIS A 317 -10.91 14.51 -1.24
CA HIS A 317 -11.29 15.92 -1.17
C HIS A 317 -10.28 16.81 -0.43
N ARG A 318 -9.29 16.21 0.24
CA ARG A 318 -8.23 16.93 0.95
C ARG A 318 -7.18 17.46 -0.03
N ARG A 319 -6.80 18.73 0.11
CA ARG A 319 -5.69 19.31 -0.68
C ARG A 319 -4.41 18.50 -0.48
N HIS A 320 -3.92 17.88 -1.54
CA HIS A 320 -2.72 17.05 -1.49
C HIS A 320 -1.45 17.93 -1.55
N SER A 321 -0.47 17.68 -0.69
CA SER A 321 0.72 18.54 -0.53
C SER A 321 1.55 18.69 -1.81
N SER A 322 1.68 17.63 -2.60
CA SER A 322 2.47 17.66 -3.85
C SER A 322 1.76 18.32 -5.03
N THR A 323 0.43 18.20 -5.16
CA THR A 323 -0.34 18.76 -6.29
C THR A 323 -1.02 20.08 -5.96
N ARG A 324 -1.08 20.45 -4.66
CA ARG A 324 -1.75 21.63 -4.09
C ARG A 324 -3.27 21.69 -4.35
N GLN A 325 -3.83 20.64 -4.91
CA GLN A 325 -5.24 20.51 -5.27
C GLN A 325 -5.82 19.26 -4.59
N ALA A 326 -7.14 19.26 -4.35
CA ALA A 326 -7.81 18.04 -3.94
C ALA A 326 -7.78 17.03 -5.09
N PRO A 327 -7.51 15.74 -4.82
CA PRO A 327 -7.46 14.72 -5.88
C PRO A 327 -8.68 14.70 -6.79
N VAL A 328 -9.90 14.73 -6.25
CA VAL A 328 -11.13 14.76 -7.06
C VAL A 328 -11.23 16.02 -7.90
N GLN A 329 -10.92 17.19 -7.33
CA GLN A 329 -10.93 18.44 -8.09
C GLN A 329 -9.92 18.39 -9.25
N ARG A 330 -8.74 17.84 -9.02
CA ARG A 330 -7.69 17.69 -10.03
C ARG A 330 -8.10 16.72 -11.13
N TRP A 331 -8.76 15.63 -10.78
CA TRP A 331 -9.33 14.69 -11.75
C TRP A 331 -10.36 15.40 -12.64
N SER A 332 -11.30 16.16 -12.04
CA SER A 332 -12.36 16.85 -12.78
C SER A 332 -11.94 18.15 -13.50
N ALA A 333 -10.77 18.72 -13.20
CA ALA A 333 -10.40 20.10 -13.57
C ALA A 333 -10.18 20.35 -15.08
N SER A 334 -10.14 19.31 -15.91
CA SER A 334 -9.71 19.41 -17.32
C SER A 334 -10.84 19.34 -18.35
N GLY A 335 -12.10 19.16 -17.91
CA GLY A 335 -13.23 18.98 -18.85
C GLY A 335 -13.08 17.74 -19.74
N PHE A 336 -12.15 16.83 -19.40
CA PHE A 336 -11.97 15.59 -20.11
C PHE A 336 -13.18 14.69 -19.90
N ILE A 337 -13.53 13.93 -20.94
CA ILE A 337 -14.61 12.95 -20.87
C ILE A 337 -13.95 11.58 -20.68
N PRO A 338 -14.22 10.87 -19.57
CA PRO A 338 -13.69 9.54 -19.37
C PRO A 338 -14.14 8.59 -20.48
N ARG A 339 -13.19 7.82 -21.02
CA ARG A 339 -13.50 6.72 -21.95
C ARG A 339 -14.28 5.65 -21.21
N MET A 340 -15.48 5.32 -21.65
CA MET A 340 -16.27 4.24 -21.05
C MET A 340 -16.12 2.95 -21.86
N PRO A 341 -16.33 1.76 -21.25
CA PRO A 341 -16.52 0.52 -22.01
C PRO A 341 -17.62 0.69 -23.06
N ALA A 342 -17.49 0.03 -24.21
CA ALA A 342 -18.47 0.11 -25.27
C ALA A 342 -19.79 -0.56 -24.85
N HIS A 343 -19.66 -1.68 -24.14
CA HIS A 343 -20.79 -2.37 -23.52
C HIS A 343 -20.50 -2.60 -22.03
N PRO A 344 -21.51 -2.48 -21.14
CA PRO A 344 -21.34 -2.77 -19.72
C PRO A 344 -20.77 -4.17 -19.46
N ASP A 345 -21.09 -5.12 -20.34
CA ASP A 345 -20.72 -6.53 -20.21
C ASP A 345 -19.25 -6.80 -20.56
N ASP A 346 -18.55 -5.83 -21.18
CA ASP A 346 -17.10 -5.91 -21.45
C ASP A 346 -16.28 -6.08 -20.16
N LEU A 347 -16.85 -5.68 -19.02
CA LEU A 347 -16.23 -5.80 -17.70
C LEU A 347 -16.65 -7.05 -16.93
N ASP A 348 -17.58 -7.85 -17.44
CA ASP A 348 -18.16 -8.96 -16.68
C ASP A 348 -17.15 -10.05 -16.32
N LEU A 349 -16.07 -10.19 -17.09
CA LEU A 349 -14.96 -11.09 -16.77
C LEU A 349 -14.22 -10.67 -15.49
N LEU A 350 -14.39 -9.42 -15.03
CA LEU A 350 -13.88 -8.93 -13.75
C LEU A 350 -14.75 -9.36 -12.56
N LEU A 351 -15.96 -9.86 -12.80
CA LEU A 351 -16.88 -10.32 -11.76
C LEU A 351 -16.55 -11.73 -11.27
N LEU A 352 -17.05 -12.08 -10.08
CA LEU A 352 -16.93 -13.44 -9.55
C LEU A 352 -17.82 -14.39 -10.36
N THR A 353 -17.26 -15.53 -10.77
CA THR A 353 -18.02 -16.59 -11.45
C THR A 353 -18.49 -17.63 -10.43
N VAL A 354 -19.76 -17.99 -10.46
CA VAL A 354 -20.28 -19.10 -9.67
C VAL A 354 -19.69 -20.40 -10.19
N ALA A 355 -19.07 -21.20 -9.31
CA ALA A 355 -18.33 -22.40 -9.70
C ALA A 355 -19.19 -23.49 -10.37
N THR A 356 -20.48 -23.55 -10.05
CA THR A 356 -21.42 -24.52 -10.63
C THR A 356 -22.47 -23.80 -11.45
N ALA A 357 -22.72 -24.28 -12.67
CA ALA A 357 -23.82 -23.82 -13.51
C ALA A 357 -25.15 -23.88 -12.73
N ARG A 358 -26.02 -22.93 -13.02
CA ARG A 358 -27.35 -22.83 -12.41
C ARG A 358 -28.40 -23.16 -13.44
N LYS A 359 -29.41 -23.92 -13.03
CA LYS A 359 -30.56 -24.22 -13.88
C LYS A 359 -31.55 -23.07 -13.84
N VAL A 360 -32.01 -22.62 -15.00
CA VAL A 360 -33.12 -21.67 -15.11
C VAL A 360 -34.41 -22.40 -14.78
N GLN A 361 -35.12 -21.93 -13.76
CA GLN A 361 -36.43 -22.43 -13.34
C GLN A 361 -37.54 -21.52 -13.87
N ARG A 362 -38.79 -21.98 -13.79
CA ARG A 362 -39.97 -21.20 -14.23
C ARG A 362 -40.10 -19.86 -13.50
N ASP A 363 -39.59 -19.80 -12.27
CA ASP A 363 -39.64 -18.65 -11.38
C ASP A 363 -38.31 -17.89 -11.30
N GLY A 364 -37.35 -18.21 -12.17
CA GLY A 364 -36.05 -17.53 -12.31
C GLY A 364 -34.85 -18.42 -11.98
N ILE A 365 -33.74 -17.80 -11.57
CA ILE A 365 -32.51 -18.48 -11.17
C ILE A 365 -32.37 -18.39 -9.65
N GLN A 366 -32.16 -19.53 -9.00
CA GLN A 366 -31.86 -19.57 -7.58
C GLN A 366 -30.33 -19.50 -7.37
N PHE A 367 -29.86 -18.41 -6.74
CA PHE A 367 -28.47 -18.25 -6.38
C PHE A 367 -28.34 -17.58 -5.01
N ALA A 368 -27.40 -18.04 -4.18
CA ALA A 368 -27.20 -17.55 -2.82
C ALA A 368 -28.54 -17.41 -2.06
N SER A 369 -29.39 -18.44 -2.12
CA SER A 369 -30.77 -18.49 -1.57
C SER A 369 -31.67 -17.30 -1.88
N THR A 370 -31.37 -16.53 -2.93
CA THR A 370 -32.19 -15.46 -3.50
C THR A 370 -32.63 -15.84 -4.90
N ARG A 371 -33.81 -15.37 -5.31
CA ARG A 371 -34.36 -15.55 -6.64
C ARG A 371 -34.00 -14.37 -7.53
N TYR A 372 -33.47 -14.64 -8.70
CA TYR A 372 -33.17 -13.64 -9.72
C TYR A 372 -34.05 -13.86 -10.94
N VAL A 373 -34.67 -12.80 -11.42
CA VAL A 373 -35.63 -12.86 -12.53
C VAL A 373 -35.23 -11.88 -13.64
N SER A 374 -35.54 -12.27 -14.86
CA SER A 374 -35.48 -11.42 -16.05
C SER A 374 -36.43 -12.00 -17.09
N PRO A 375 -37.20 -11.18 -17.84
CA PRO A 375 -38.10 -11.67 -18.89
C PRO A 375 -37.39 -12.54 -19.93
N VAL A 376 -36.11 -12.27 -20.21
CA VAL A 376 -35.29 -13.03 -21.17
C VAL A 376 -35.14 -14.50 -20.77
N LEU A 377 -35.16 -14.79 -19.46
CA LEU A 377 -34.98 -16.17 -18.95
C LEU A 377 -36.14 -17.10 -19.32
N ALA A 378 -37.31 -16.56 -19.70
CA ALA A 378 -38.48 -17.37 -20.05
C ALA A 378 -38.19 -18.33 -21.23
N ALA A 379 -37.37 -17.90 -22.20
CA ALA A 379 -36.99 -18.72 -23.35
C ALA A 379 -35.94 -19.80 -23.03
N TYR A 380 -35.34 -19.76 -21.83
CA TYR A 380 -34.23 -20.63 -21.41
C TYR A 380 -34.60 -21.50 -20.21
N VAL A 381 -35.89 -21.61 -19.87
CA VAL A 381 -36.35 -22.45 -18.75
C VAL A 381 -35.95 -23.91 -18.98
N GLY A 382 -35.24 -24.47 -18.02
CA GLY A 382 -34.67 -25.82 -18.10
C GLY A 382 -33.19 -25.87 -18.46
N GLU A 383 -32.66 -24.80 -19.04
CA GLU A 383 -31.26 -24.71 -19.46
C GLU A 383 -30.31 -24.45 -18.29
N GLN A 384 -29.04 -24.80 -18.50
CA GLN A 384 -27.95 -24.51 -17.58
C GLN A 384 -27.25 -23.22 -17.99
N VAL A 385 -27.07 -22.31 -17.04
CA VAL A 385 -26.46 -21.00 -17.27
C VAL A 385 -25.31 -20.76 -16.30
N THR A 386 -24.31 -20.01 -16.76
CA THR A 386 -23.21 -19.51 -15.94
C THR A 386 -23.62 -18.18 -15.32
N VAL A 387 -23.34 -18.00 -14.03
CA VAL A 387 -23.67 -16.78 -13.29
C VAL A 387 -22.39 -16.06 -12.90
N ARG A 388 -22.32 -14.76 -13.21
CA ARG A 388 -21.30 -13.84 -12.71
C ARG A 388 -21.92 -12.76 -11.84
N TYR A 389 -21.24 -12.34 -10.77
CA TYR A 389 -21.79 -11.41 -9.78
C TYR A 389 -20.70 -10.57 -9.09
N ASP A 390 -21.09 -9.41 -8.57
CA ASP A 390 -20.29 -8.59 -7.67
C ASP A 390 -20.68 -8.95 -6.22
N PRO A 391 -19.76 -9.38 -5.34
CA PRO A 391 -20.10 -9.68 -3.95
C PRO A 391 -20.56 -8.45 -3.15
N ARG A 392 -20.29 -7.23 -3.62
CA ARG A 392 -20.76 -5.98 -3.00
C ARG A 392 -22.17 -5.60 -3.40
N ASP A 393 -22.66 -6.15 -4.51
CA ASP A 393 -23.97 -5.87 -5.05
C ASP A 393 -24.58 -7.15 -5.61
N ILE A 394 -25.28 -7.86 -4.73
CA ILE A 394 -26.07 -9.04 -5.09
C ILE A 394 -27.53 -8.69 -5.43
N GLY A 395 -27.86 -7.40 -5.62
CA GLY A 395 -29.15 -7.01 -6.17
C GLY A 395 -29.30 -7.49 -7.61
N GLU A 396 -28.18 -7.69 -8.30
CA GLU A 396 -28.13 -8.06 -9.71
C GLU A 396 -27.05 -9.11 -10.00
N ILE A 397 -27.35 -10.01 -10.94
CA ILE A 397 -26.39 -10.96 -11.49
C ILE A 397 -26.34 -10.87 -13.01
N ARG A 398 -25.19 -11.26 -13.57
CA ARG A 398 -25.00 -11.46 -15.01
C ARG A 398 -25.18 -12.93 -15.34
N VAL A 399 -26.02 -13.21 -16.33
CA VAL A 399 -26.35 -14.57 -16.76
C VAL A 399 -25.76 -14.82 -18.13
N TYR A 400 -25.12 -15.97 -18.30
CA TYR A 400 -24.46 -16.40 -19.53
C TYR A 400 -24.97 -17.77 -19.95
N PHE A 401 -25.22 -17.95 -21.25
CA PHE A 401 -25.58 -19.23 -21.85
C PHE A 401 -24.58 -19.55 -22.95
N ASN A 402 -23.92 -20.71 -22.89
CA ASN A 402 -22.83 -21.10 -23.79
C ASN A 402 -21.75 -20.02 -23.94
N ASP A 403 -21.30 -19.46 -22.80
CA ASP A 403 -20.33 -18.37 -22.70
C ASP A 403 -20.71 -17.04 -23.37
N MET A 404 -21.93 -16.93 -23.93
CA MET A 404 -22.47 -15.67 -24.41
C MET A 404 -23.30 -14.99 -23.34
N PHE A 405 -23.16 -13.67 -23.23
CA PHE A 405 -23.98 -12.87 -22.34
C PHE A 405 -25.45 -12.98 -22.74
N LEU A 406 -26.30 -13.37 -21.78
CA LEU A 406 -27.72 -13.55 -22.01
C LEU A 406 -28.52 -12.34 -21.50
N CYS A 407 -28.42 -12.05 -20.21
CA CYS A 407 -29.14 -10.94 -19.59
C CYS A 407 -28.61 -10.59 -18.20
N ARG A 408 -28.99 -9.39 -17.75
CA ARG A 408 -28.98 -9.00 -16.33
C ARG A 408 -30.24 -9.55 -15.66
N ALA A 409 -30.08 -10.25 -14.55
CA ALA A 409 -31.20 -10.74 -13.74
C ALA A 409 -31.17 -10.07 -12.37
N ILE A 410 -32.31 -9.56 -11.92
CA ILE A 410 -32.44 -8.74 -10.72
C ILE A 410 -33.12 -9.59 -9.64
N ALA A 411 -32.69 -9.43 -8.39
CA ALA A 411 -33.38 -9.98 -7.22
C ALA A 411 -34.49 -9.01 -6.78
N PRO A 412 -35.79 -9.32 -6.97
CA PRO A 412 -36.88 -8.40 -6.63
C PRO A 412 -36.91 -8.04 -5.13
N GLU A 413 -36.52 -8.99 -4.27
CA GLU A 413 -36.48 -8.83 -2.82
C GLU A 413 -35.34 -7.90 -2.34
N LEU A 414 -34.35 -7.63 -3.20
CA LEU A 414 -33.16 -6.83 -2.87
C LEU A 414 -33.09 -5.55 -3.74
N ALA A 415 -34.07 -5.31 -4.59
CA ALA A 415 -34.01 -4.28 -5.65
C ALA A 415 -33.97 -2.83 -5.13
N THR A 416 -34.23 -2.61 -3.84
CA THR A 416 -34.29 -1.26 -3.24
C THR A 416 -32.96 -0.79 -2.63
N GLU A 417 -32.00 -1.68 -2.33
CA GLU A 417 -30.70 -1.32 -1.72
C GLU A 417 -29.56 -2.24 -2.18
N ALA A 418 -28.35 -1.70 -2.35
CA ALA A 418 -27.16 -2.50 -2.62
C ALA A 418 -26.78 -3.31 -1.37
N ILE A 419 -27.13 -4.59 -1.36
CA ILE A 419 -26.85 -5.52 -0.26
C ILE A 419 -25.63 -6.36 -0.64
N THR A 420 -24.70 -6.55 0.30
CA THR A 420 -23.53 -7.41 0.07
C THR A 420 -23.87 -8.89 0.32
N LEU A 421 -23.14 -9.80 -0.32
CA LEU A 421 -23.35 -11.24 -0.14
C LEU A 421 -23.18 -11.69 1.32
N ASP A 422 -22.23 -11.10 2.04
CA ASP A 422 -21.96 -11.45 3.43
C ASP A 422 -23.05 -10.93 4.37
N GLN A 423 -23.60 -9.72 4.14
CA GLN A 423 -24.80 -9.26 4.87
C GLN A 423 -25.96 -10.23 4.73
N LEU A 424 -26.21 -10.68 3.51
CA LEU A 424 -27.29 -11.61 3.24
C LEU A 424 -27.06 -12.97 3.94
N ARG A 425 -25.82 -13.44 3.99
CA ARG A 425 -25.44 -14.65 4.73
C ARG A 425 -25.61 -14.48 6.23
N ASP A 426 -25.15 -13.36 6.78
CA ASP A 426 -25.20 -13.07 8.22
C ASP A 426 -26.63 -12.87 8.72
N ALA A 427 -27.44 -12.11 8.00
CA ALA A 427 -28.86 -11.92 8.30
C ALA A 427 -29.61 -13.26 8.36
N ARG A 428 -29.32 -14.17 7.42
CA ARG A 428 -29.90 -15.52 7.41
C ARG A 428 -29.37 -16.41 8.53
N ALA A 429 -28.07 -16.35 8.81
CA ALA A 429 -27.47 -17.09 9.91
C ALA A 429 -28.09 -16.66 11.25
N HIS A 430 -28.34 -15.36 11.43
CA HIS A 430 -29.05 -14.81 12.58
C HIS A 430 -30.48 -15.35 12.67
N ARG A 431 -31.28 -15.23 11.61
CA ARG A 431 -32.66 -15.75 11.56
C ARG A 431 -32.73 -17.25 11.85
N LYS A 432 -31.79 -18.04 11.30
CA LYS A 432 -31.71 -19.48 11.57
C LYS A 432 -31.41 -19.78 13.05
N ARG A 433 -30.57 -18.98 13.71
CA ARG A 433 -30.29 -19.11 15.16
C ARG A 433 -31.54 -18.80 15.98
N GLU A 434 -32.24 -17.71 15.65
CA GLU A 434 -33.49 -17.31 16.29
C GLU A 434 -34.55 -18.41 16.18
N LEU A 435 -34.78 -18.95 14.97
CA LEU A 435 -35.73 -20.05 14.75
C LEU A 435 -35.33 -21.32 15.52
N LYS A 436 -34.03 -21.64 15.60
CA LYS A 436 -33.55 -22.76 16.43
C LYS A 436 -33.80 -22.53 17.91
N HIS A 437 -33.65 -21.29 18.39
CA HIS A 437 -33.96 -20.93 19.76
C HIS A 437 -35.45 -21.12 20.05
N GLN A 438 -36.32 -20.54 19.21
CA GLN A 438 -37.78 -20.70 19.32
C GLN A 438 -38.19 -22.18 19.25
N LEU A 439 -37.56 -22.99 18.39
CA LEU A 439 -37.83 -24.41 18.30
C LEU A 439 -37.43 -25.16 19.57
N ARG A 440 -36.27 -24.85 20.16
CA ARG A 440 -35.83 -25.44 21.44
C ARG A 440 -36.77 -25.07 22.58
N GLU A 441 -37.16 -23.81 22.66
CA GLU A 441 -38.09 -23.31 23.65
C GLU A 441 -39.47 -23.98 23.52
N ARG A 442 -40.03 -24.02 22.30
CA ARG A 442 -41.30 -24.70 22.02
C ARG A 442 -41.24 -26.21 22.25
N ARG A 443 -40.12 -26.86 21.91
CA ARG A 443 -39.91 -28.29 22.24
C ARG A 443 -39.83 -28.50 23.74
N SER A 444 -39.10 -27.67 24.48
CA SER A 444 -39.04 -27.74 25.94
C SER A 444 -40.43 -27.57 26.58
N LEU A 445 -41.26 -26.68 26.04
CA LEU A 445 -42.65 -26.52 26.48
C LEU A 445 -43.51 -27.73 26.13
N ALA A 446 -43.33 -28.31 24.94
CA ALA A 446 -44.03 -29.52 24.53
C ALA A 446 -43.60 -30.76 25.33
N ASP A 447 -42.32 -30.91 25.63
CA ASP A 447 -41.75 -31.99 26.45
C ASP A 447 -42.17 -31.87 27.92
N ALA A 448 -42.52 -30.65 28.37
CA ALA A 448 -43.10 -30.40 29.69
C ALA A 448 -44.60 -30.71 29.78
N LEU A 449 -45.28 -30.96 28.66
CA LEU A 449 -46.67 -31.45 28.68
C LEU A 449 -46.68 -32.92 29.13
N PRO A 450 -47.69 -33.33 29.92
CA PRO A 450 -47.85 -34.74 30.26
C PRO A 450 -48.01 -35.57 28.99
N ALA A 451 -47.35 -36.73 28.95
CA ALA A 451 -47.45 -37.65 27.82
C ALA A 451 -48.92 -38.02 27.56
N ASP A 452 -49.32 -38.03 26.28
CA ASP A 452 -50.67 -38.43 25.89
C ASP A 452 -50.85 -39.94 26.07
N THR A 453 -51.38 -40.35 27.23
CA THR A 453 -51.55 -41.75 27.61
C THR A 453 -52.83 -42.38 27.05
N ARG A 454 -53.65 -41.65 26.27
CA ARG A 454 -54.90 -42.17 25.70
C ARG A 454 -54.70 -43.37 24.77
N TYR A 455 -53.48 -43.52 24.22
CA TYR A 455 -53.09 -44.63 23.37
C TYR A 455 -51.93 -45.45 23.97
N ALA A 456 -51.59 -45.21 25.24
CA ALA A 456 -50.59 -46.04 25.92
C ALA A 456 -51.16 -47.47 26.05
N PRO A 457 -50.43 -48.51 25.62
CA PRO A 457 -50.92 -49.88 25.70
C PRO A 457 -51.23 -50.20 27.16
N THR A 458 -52.45 -50.68 27.41
CA THR A 458 -52.87 -51.10 28.75
C THR A 458 -51.96 -52.24 29.17
N THR A 459 -51.25 -52.06 30.29
CA THR A 459 -50.46 -53.11 30.93
C THR A 459 -51.38 -54.32 31.14
N THR A 460 -51.32 -55.26 30.20
CA THR A 460 -51.93 -56.57 30.35
C THR A 460 -51.01 -57.36 31.26
N GLU A 461 -51.64 -57.98 32.26
CA GLU A 461 -51.11 -58.90 33.24
C GLU A 461 -49.73 -59.50 32.95
N ALA A 462 -48.88 -59.45 33.98
CA ALA A 462 -47.64 -60.20 34.05
C ALA A 462 -47.89 -61.67 33.69
N LEU A 463 -47.43 -62.08 32.50
CA LEU A 463 -47.18 -63.47 32.19
C LEU A 463 -45.99 -63.95 33.04
N PRO A 464 -46.07 -65.13 33.67
CA PRO A 464 -44.99 -65.65 34.50
C PRO A 464 -43.74 -65.90 33.64
N ALA A 465 -42.59 -65.57 34.20
CA ALA A 465 -41.29 -65.71 33.54
C ALA A 465 -41.07 -67.14 33.01
N PRO A 466 -40.70 -67.32 31.73
CA PRO A 466 -40.07 -68.54 31.30
C PRO A 466 -38.59 -68.53 31.73
N SER A 467 -38.20 -69.67 32.30
CA SER A 467 -36.89 -70.06 32.79
C SER A 467 -35.72 -69.80 31.84
N GLU A 468 -34.56 -69.52 32.42
CA GLU A 468 -33.25 -69.46 31.78
C GLU A 468 -33.02 -70.60 30.77
N SER A 469 -32.72 -70.26 29.51
CA SER A 469 -31.85 -71.08 28.65
C SER A 469 -31.19 -70.27 27.52
N SER A 470 -29.86 -70.19 27.63
CA SER A 470 -28.80 -69.97 26.63
C SER A 470 -28.69 -68.67 25.78
N PRO A 471 -27.45 -68.18 25.55
CA PRO A 471 -27.19 -66.90 24.90
C PRO A 471 -27.23 -67.00 23.36
N ILE A 472 -27.96 -66.08 22.72
CA ILE A 472 -27.91 -65.85 21.28
C ILE A 472 -26.73 -64.90 20.96
N PRO A 473 -25.85 -65.21 19.97
CA PRO A 473 -24.68 -64.38 19.68
C PRO A 473 -25.06 -63.07 18.96
N LYS A 474 -24.34 -61.99 19.28
CA LYS A 474 -24.52 -60.65 18.70
C LYS A 474 -24.28 -60.65 17.18
N PRO A 475 -25.11 -59.99 16.36
CA PRO A 475 -24.81 -59.80 14.95
C PRO A 475 -23.67 -58.77 14.77
N VAL A 476 -22.72 -59.13 13.91
CA VAL A 476 -21.54 -58.36 13.53
C VAL A 476 -21.95 -57.13 12.71
N GLN A 477 -21.53 -55.94 13.13
CA GLN A 477 -21.69 -54.70 12.36
C GLN A 477 -20.77 -54.72 11.13
N GLN A 478 -21.33 -54.85 9.93
CA GLN A 478 -20.60 -54.60 8.69
C GLN A 478 -20.35 -53.09 8.51
N LYS A 479 -19.07 -52.71 8.51
CA LYS A 479 -18.62 -51.38 8.04
C LYS A 479 -18.79 -51.30 6.52
N LEU A 480 -19.55 -50.31 6.05
CA LEU A 480 -19.58 -49.92 4.64
C LEU A 480 -18.22 -49.35 4.23
N ARG A 481 -17.65 -49.90 3.14
CA ARG A 481 -16.40 -49.42 2.51
C ARG A 481 -16.69 -48.19 1.65
N THR A 482 -15.92 -47.13 1.86
CA THR A 482 -15.79 -45.98 0.95
C THR A 482 -14.80 -46.34 -0.16
N TYR A 483 -15.14 -46.05 -1.42
CA TYR A 483 -14.21 -46.13 -2.55
C TYR A 483 -13.35 -44.87 -2.59
N GLU A 484 -12.04 -45.05 -2.46
CA GLU A 484 -11.00 -44.05 -2.70
C GLU A 484 -10.78 -43.82 -4.21
N THR A 485 -10.28 -42.63 -4.48
CA THR A 485 -9.42 -42.22 -5.60
C THR A 485 -8.60 -43.33 -6.25
N ASP A 486 -8.65 -43.36 -7.59
CA ASP A 486 -7.46 -43.34 -8.44
C ASP A 486 -7.39 -41.99 -9.16
#